data_AF-T0N7R0-F1
#
_entry.id   AF-T0N7R0-F1
#
_cell.length_a   1.000
_cell.length_b   1.000
_cell.length_c   1.000
_cell.angle_alpha   90.00
_cell.angle_beta   90.00
_cell.angle_gamma   90.00
#
_symmetry.space_group_name_H-M   'P 1'
#
loop_
_entity.id
_entity.type
_entity.pdbx_description
1 polymer ?
#
loop_
_entity_poly.entity_id
_entity_poly.type
_entity_poly.pdbx_seq_one_letter_code
_entity_poly.pdbx_strand_id
1 'polypeptide(L)'
;MVEQRYLALKDTPKFQRTINSGNKKSYFTRTIFMSYIANAVLFTMIFVLLDSVYFAAKETTMLASFGLIVFLYLFMMGIYNSIVFLNSVYNNNIMSPLKSIPIKVNVNVPFVSWFIYNSSSYIFVVFPSAIFFYLLTHDYETIFLAIVYAFLILLLSFIISSLLFIYSEKKAKTHSSIKNVIKILMLFLFLGAFYLLLEDPSYFGYVSSAIAALPYYVRVFAFPINLEYIVYLNYNLPLFYRILEILLSLLFLAILVLIYFSIRYKIYNILMTSEENVSSEKIYSKMRTTNMLRAFLKKDAKSTFRKPQNLSYIFLPVLFVIPFFVGLGVGDGFKSPFFSMLYLVEFVSSFYSIFLLVVEGKGIEILNSLPVKKQSIAFYKSIFGLIIFSIIAVAF
;
A
#
# COMPACT_ATOMS: atom_id res chain seq x y z
N MET A 1 10.45 -0.77 -3.11
CA MET A 1 10.83 -0.78 -1.69
C MET A 1 11.65 -2.03 -1.37
N VAL A 2 11.14 -3.25 -1.62
CA VAL A 2 11.90 -4.49 -1.39
C VAL A 2 13.18 -4.58 -2.24
N GLU A 3 13.14 -4.19 -3.52
CA GLU A 3 14.31 -4.21 -4.42
C GLU A 3 15.41 -3.22 -4.00
N GLN A 4 15.06 -1.98 -3.68
CA GLN A 4 16.02 -0.98 -3.20
C GLN A 4 16.58 -1.34 -1.82
N ARG A 5 15.76 -1.91 -0.92
CA ARG A 5 16.22 -2.44 0.37
C ARG A 5 17.15 -3.64 0.20
N TYR A 6 16.82 -4.58 -0.69
CA TYR A 6 17.67 -5.73 -1.00
C TYR A 6 18.99 -5.31 -1.65
N LEU A 7 18.96 -4.37 -2.59
CA LEU A 7 20.17 -3.85 -3.24
C LEU A 7 21.04 -3.05 -2.28
N ALA A 8 20.45 -2.22 -1.41
CA ALA A 8 21.18 -1.49 -0.37
C ALA A 8 21.79 -2.44 0.67
N LEU A 9 21.08 -3.51 1.03
CA LEU A 9 21.60 -4.56 1.89
C LEU A 9 22.73 -5.32 1.17
N LYS A 10 22.56 -5.69 -0.11
CA LYS A 10 23.52 -6.47 -0.91
C LYS A 10 24.94 -5.90 -0.92
N ASP A 11 25.06 -4.58 -0.94
CA ASP A 11 26.36 -3.92 -1.08
C ASP A 11 26.99 -3.56 0.27
N THR A 12 26.31 -3.80 1.40
CA THR A 12 26.93 -3.55 2.70
C THR A 12 27.97 -4.64 3.04
N PRO A 13 29.16 -4.27 3.55
CA PRO A 13 30.19 -5.23 3.94
C PRO A 13 29.70 -6.17 5.05
N LYS A 14 28.74 -5.73 5.87
CA LYS A 14 28.06 -6.55 6.88
C LYS A 14 27.22 -7.66 6.21
N PHE A 15 26.45 -7.36 5.17
CA PHE A 15 25.67 -8.34 4.43
C PHE A 15 26.56 -9.30 3.63
N GLN A 16 27.63 -8.81 3.00
CA GLN A 16 28.58 -9.65 2.27
C GLN A 16 29.33 -10.63 3.19
N ARG A 17 29.78 -10.17 4.38
CA ARG A 17 30.38 -11.03 5.41
C ARG A 17 29.39 -12.05 5.98
N THR A 18 28.13 -11.65 6.15
CA THR A 18 27.09 -12.53 6.74
C THR A 18 26.55 -13.54 5.71
N ILE A 19 26.46 -13.18 4.43
CA ILE A 19 26.14 -14.12 3.35
C ILE A 19 27.27 -15.14 3.15
N ASN A 20 28.54 -14.76 3.31
CA ASN A 20 29.64 -15.72 3.22
C ASN A 20 29.73 -16.68 4.42
N SER A 21 28.91 -16.48 5.47
CA SER A 21 28.76 -17.45 6.56
C SER A 21 27.82 -18.60 6.17
N GLY A 22 28.09 -19.82 6.63
CA GLY A 22 27.31 -21.02 6.30
C GLY A 22 25.82 -21.00 6.71
N ASN A 23 25.36 -19.94 7.40
CA ASN A 23 24.03 -19.86 8.01
C ASN A 23 23.08 -18.87 7.30
N LYS A 24 23.16 -18.78 5.96
CA LYS A 24 22.36 -17.89 5.11
C LYS A 24 20.85 -17.95 5.39
N LYS A 25 20.30 -19.17 5.56
CA LYS A 25 18.86 -19.39 5.82
C LYS A 25 18.42 -18.70 7.10
N SER A 26 19.17 -18.88 8.19
CA SER A 26 18.85 -18.28 9.51
C SER A 26 18.86 -16.75 9.45
N TYR A 27 19.81 -16.15 8.73
CA TYR A 27 19.85 -14.69 8.56
C TYR A 27 18.63 -14.13 7.82
N PHE A 28 18.24 -14.74 6.70
CA PHE A 28 17.06 -14.31 5.94
C PHE A 28 15.78 -14.48 6.76
N THR A 29 15.60 -15.65 7.40
CA THR A 29 14.43 -15.91 8.25
C THR A 29 14.34 -14.90 9.40
N ARG A 30 15.47 -14.60 10.07
CA ARG A 30 15.52 -13.61 11.15
C ARG A 30 15.20 -12.20 10.65
N THR A 31 15.73 -11.80 9.49
CA THR A 31 15.49 -10.46 8.92
C THR A 31 14.01 -10.29 8.55
N ILE A 32 13.41 -11.31 7.92
CA ILE A 32 11.97 -11.33 7.61
C ILE A 32 11.17 -11.23 8.90
N PHE A 33 11.48 -12.06 9.89
CA PHE A 33 10.75 -12.11 11.15
C PHE A 33 10.83 -10.78 11.92
N MET A 34 12.02 -10.17 11.99
CA MET A 34 12.20 -8.85 12.62
C MET A 34 11.42 -7.76 11.87
N SER A 35 11.40 -7.78 10.53
CA SER A 35 10.60 -6.83 9.75
C SER A 35 9.10 -7.04 9.97
N TYR A 36 8.66 -8.28 10.10
CA TYR A 36 7.27 -8.62 10.39
C TYR A 36 6.87 -8.11 11.78
N ILE A 37 7.67 -8.40 12.81
CA ILE A 37 7.42 -7.92 14.18
C ILE A 37 7.40 -6.39 14.21
N ALA A 38 8.39 -5.74 13.61
CA ALA A 38 8.44 -4.28 13.60
C ALA A 38 7.20 -3.66 12.96
N ASN A 39 6.76 -4.19 11.80
CA ASN A 39 5.53 -3.72 11.15
C ASN A 39 4.29 -4.00 12.00
N ALA A 40 4.17 -5.22 12.56
CA ALA A 40 3.03 -5.59 13.40
C ALA A 40 2.93 -4.68 14.63
N VAL A 41 4.02 -4.49 15.35
CA VAL A 41 4.09 -3.60 16.52
C VAL A 41 3.77 -2.15 16.15
N LEU A 42 4.32 -1.64 15.05
CA LEU A 42 4.03 -0.28 14.58
C LEU A 42 2.55 -0.11 14.22
N PHE A 43 1.95 -1.05 13.49
CA PHE A 43 0.52 -1.00 13.19
C PHE A 43 -0.32 -1.05 14.47
N THR A 44 -0.03 -1.98 15.38
CA THR A 44 -0.73 -2.04 16.66
C THR A 44 -0.60 -0.73 17.43
N MET A 45 0.60 -0.16 17.56
CA MET A 45 0.81 1.11 18.28
C MET A 45 0.04 2.28 17.66
N ILE A 46 0.09 2.42 16.32
CA ILE A 46 -0.61 3.51 15.62
C ILE A 46 -2.11 3.38 15.81
N PHE A 47 -2.68 2.18 15.60
CA PHE A 47 -4.12 2.00 15.72
C PHE A 47 -4.60 2.02 17.17
N VAL A 48 -3.78 1.61 18.14
CA VAL A 48 -4.09 1.83 19.58
C VAL A 48 -4.24 3.32 19.89
N LEU A 49 -3.35 4.18 19.38
CA LEU A 49 -3.45 5.62 19.59
C LEU A 49 -4.72 6.19 18.95
N LEU A 50 -5.05 5.78 17.73
CA LEU A 50 -6.26 6.25 17.03
C LEU A 50 -7.54 5.76 17.70
N ASP A 51 -7.64 4.46 18.01
CA ASP A 51 -8.79 3.88 18.71
C ASP A 51 -9.00 4.48 20.10
N SER A 52 -7.92 4.88 20.79
CA SER A 52 -8.01 5.46 22.14
C SER A 52 -8.83 6.75 22.21
N VAL A 53 -8.84 7.55 21.13
CA VAL A 53 -9.62 8.79 21.04
C VAL A 53 -11.12 8.48 21.08
N TYR A 54 -11.56 7.47 20.32
CA TYR A 54 -12.96 7.06 20.26
C TYR A 54 -13.36 6.24 21.49
N PHE A 55 -12.45 5.43 22.03
CA PHE A 55 -12.68 4.69 23.27
C PHE A 55 -12.90 5.61 24.47
N ALA A 56 -12.20 6.75 24.53
CA ALA A 56 -12.35 7.73 25.61
C ALA A 56 -13.78 8.32 25.70
N ALA A 57 -14.47 8.45 24.56
CA ALA A 57 -15.86 8.90 24.50
C ALA A 57 -16.86 7.86 25.02
N LYS A 58 -16.46 6.59 25.18
CA LYS A 58 -17.29 5.44 25.61
C LYS A 58 -18.53 5.20 24.72
N GLU A 59 -18.53 5.71 23.49
CA GLU A 59 -19.61 5.50 22.53
C GLU A 59 -19.29 4.30 21.62
N THR A 60 -20.05 3.22 21.77
CA THR A 60 -19.83 1.97 21.01
C THR A 60 -20.09 2.14 19.52
N THR A 61 -21.01 3.03 19.13
CA THR A 61 -21.32 3.35 17.74
C THR A 61 -20.15 4.03 17.04
N MET A 62 -19.55 5.05 17.66
CA MET A 62 -18.38 5.73 17.09
C MET A 62 -17.19 4.78 16.91
N LEU A 63 -16.95 3.90 17.89
CA LEU A 63 -15.89 2.91 17.81
C LEU A 63 -16.15 1.85 16.71
N ALA A 64 -17.40 1.45 16.52
CA ALA A 64 -17.80 0.53 15.44
C ALA A 64 -17.64 1.18 14.05
N SER A 65 -18.06 2.44 13.90
CA SER A 65 -17.86 3.21 12.66
C SER A 65 -16.37 3.38 12.34
N PHE A 66 -15.55 3.65 13.37
CA PHE A 66 -14.10 3.67 13.22
C PHE A 66 -13.54 2.30 12.83
N GLY A 67 -14.03 1.20 13.41
CA GLY A 67 -13.68 -0.15 13.02
C GLY A 67 -13.89 -0.45 11.52
N LEU A 68 -14.99 0.02 10.93
CA LEU A 68 -15.22 -0.08 9.48
C LEU A 68 -14.12 0.64 8.68
N ILE A 69 -13.71 1.83 9.13
CA ILE A 69 -12.65 2.62 8.49
C ILE A 69 -11.31 1.85 8.54
N VAL A 70 -11.00 1.24 9.68
CA VAL A 70 -9.81 0.39 9.88
C VAL A 70 -9.82 -0.80 8.90
N PHE A 71 -10.97 -1.44 8.70
CA PHE A 71 -11.11 -2.53 7.72
C PHE A 71 -11.00 -2.06 6.26
N LEU A 72 -11.56 -0.90 5.91
CA LEU A 72 -11.38 -0.31 4.57
C LEU A 72 -9.90 0.02 4.31
N TYR A 73 -9.19 0.50 5.32
CA TYR A 73 -7.74 0.69 5.26
C TYR A 73 -7.01 -0.62 5.00
N LEU A 74 -7.35 -1.70 5.73
CA LEU A 74 -6.80 -3.03 5.49
C LEU A 74 -7.06 -3.49 4.04
N PHE A 75 -8.26 -3.29 3.53
CA PHE A 75 -8.64 -3.66 2.16
C PHE A 75 -7.78 -2.96 1.11
N MET A 76 -7.63 -1.64 1.24
CA MET A 76 -6.88 -0.81 0.29
C MET A 76 -5.38 -1.09 0.35
N MET A 77 -4.81 -1.21 1.56
CA MET A 77 -3.42 -1.62 1.74
C MET A 77 -3.19 -3.03 1.20
N GLY A 78 -4.14 -3.94 1.41
CA GLY A 78 -4.15 -5.27 0.80
C GLY A 78 -4.05 -5.22 -0.72
N ILE A 79 -4.84 -4.36 -1.38
CA ILE A 79 -4.83 -4.21 -2.84
C ILE A 79 -3.48 -3.64 -3.30
N TYR A 80 -3.04 -2.53 -2.69
CA TYR A 80 -1.80 -1.86 -3.05
C TYR A 80 -0.60 -2.82 -2.96
N ASN A 81 -0.45 -3.50 -1.81
CA ASN A 81 0.66 -4.41 -1.58
C ASN A 81 0.62 -5.64 -2.50
N SER A 82 -0.57 -6.17 -2.78
CA SER A 82 -0.74 -7.27 -3.74
C SER A 82 -0.30 -6.87 -5.15
N ILE A 83 -0.72 -5.69 -5.63
CA ILE A 83 -0.33 -5.17 -6.94
C ILE A 83 1.18 -4.93 -6.99
N VAL A 84 1.77 -4.32 -5.96
CA VAL A 84 3.22 -4.08 -5.90
C VAL A 84 3.99 -5.39 -5.88
N PHE A 85 3.54 -6.37 -5.10
CA PHE A 85 4.15 -7.70 -5.05
C PHE A 85 4.13 -8.39 -6.41
N LEU A 86 2.95 -8.53 -7.04
CA LEU A 86 2.82 -9.22 -8.33
C LEU A 86 3.67 -8.54 -9.43
N ASN A 87 3.62 -7.21 -9.51
CA ASN A 87 4.45 -6.46 -10.46
C ASN A 87 5.95 -6.60 -10.16
N SER A 88 6.35 -6.66 -8.89
CA SER A 88 7.76 -6.82 -8.52
C SER A 88 8.27 -8.22 -8.86
N VAL A 89 7.48 -9.27 -8.62
CA VAL A 89 7.86 -10.65 -8.99
C VAL A 89 7.98 -10.78 -10.50
N TYR A 90 7.03 -10.24 -11.24
CA TYR A 90 7.00 -10.27 -12.70
C TYR A 90 8.14 -9.46 -13.33
N ASN A 91 8.25 -8.16 -13.01
CA ASN A 91 9.22 -7.28 -13.66
C ASN A 91 10.68 -7.64 -13.34
N ASN A 92 10.94 -8.19 -12.15
CA ASN A 92 12.28 -8.58 -11.74
C ASN A 92 12.60 -10.04 -12.04
N ASN A 93 11.72 -10.75 -12.76
CA ASN A 93 11.91 -12.15 -13.17
C ASN A 93 12.35 -13.06 -12.02
N ILE A 94 11.80 -12.85 -10.82
CA ILE A 94 12.24 -13.55 -9.59
C ILE A 94 12.03 -15.06 -9.71
N MET A 95 11.01 -15.48 -10.46
CA MET A 95 10.69 -16.89 -10.69
C MET A 95 11.49 -17.52 -11.84
N SER A 96 12.19 -16.73 -12.67
CA SER A 96 12.94 -17.24 -13.83
C SER A 96 14.02 -18.28 -13.48
N PRO A 97 14.85 -18.07 -12.44
CA PRO A 97 15.87 -19.06 -12.05
C PRO A 97 15.30 -20.42 -11.60
N LEU A 98 14.02 -20.46 -11.20
CA LEU A 98 13.38 -21.71 -10.82
C LEU A 98 12.99 -22.57 -12.04
N LYS A 99 12.97 -21.99 -13.26
CA LYS A 99 12.67 -22.70 -14.51
C LYS A 99 13.79 -23.67 -14.91
N SER A 100 15.04 -23.28 -14.67
CA SER A 100 16.21 -24.05 -15.08
C SER A 100 16.45 -25.28 -14.21
N ILE A 101 15.73 -25.40 -13.09
CA ILE A 101 15.86 -26.50 -12.15
C ILE A 101 14.69 -27.47 -12.39
N PRO A 102 14.93 -28.79 -12.54
CA PRO A 102 13.88 -29.78 -12.79
C PRO A 102 13.07 -30.08 -11.51
N ILE A 103 12.51 -29.05 -10.88
CA ILE A 103 11.68 -29.14 -9.68
C ILE A 103 10.28 -28.61 -10.02
N LYS A 104 9.25 -29.37 -9.64
CA LYS A 104 7.86 -28.92 -9.69
C LYS A 104 7.64 -27.89 -8.58
N VAL A 105 7.73 -26.60 -8.92
CA VAL A 105 7.40 -25.52 -7.99
C VAL A 105 5.88 -25.52 -7.73
N ASN A 106 5.50 -25.43 -6.46
CA ASN A 106 4.09 -25.41 -6.07
C ASN A 106 3.42 -24.10 -6.52
N VAL A 107 2.25 -24.21 -7.15
CA VAL A 107 1.44 -23.08 -7.66
C VAL A 107 1.02 -22.10 -6.57
N ASN A 108 1.00 -22.54 -5.30
CA ASN A 108 0.68 -21.70 -4.15
C ASN A 108 1.82 -20.78 -3.71
N VAL A 109 3.06 -20.98 -4.20
CA VAL A 109 4.23 -20.22 -3.75
C VAL A 109 4.06 -18.70 -3.86
N PRO A 110 3.51 -18.12 -4.94
CA PRO A 110 3.29 -16.68 -5.03
C PRO A 110 2.36 -16.13 -3.95
N PHE A 111 1.27 -16.83 -3.65
CA PHE A 111 0.30 -16.42 -2.63
C PHE A 111 0.87 -16.56 -1.22
N VAL A 112 1.49 -17.69 -0.90
CA VAL A 112 2.10 -17.92 0.41
C VAL A 112 3.21 -16.90 0.66
N SER A 113 4.02 -16.60 -0.36
CA SER A 113 5.06 -15.57 -0.28
C SER A 113 4.45 -14.18 -0.09
N TRP A 114 3.40 -13.84 -0.83
CA TRP A 114 2.68 -12.58 -0.64
C TRP A 114 2.13 -12.45 0.79
N PHE A 115 1.47 -13.49 1.29
CA PHE A 115 0.83 -13.49 2.59
C PHE A 115 1.87 -13.37 3.72
N ILE A 116 2.92 -14.20 3.71
CA ILE A 116 3.95 -14.20 4.76
C ILE A 116 4.77 -12.91 4.72
N TYR A 117 5.19 -12.44 3.54
CA TYR A 117 6.18 -11.36 3.46
C TYR A 117 5.60 -9.97 3.34
N ASN A 118 4.33 -9.83 2.91
CA ASN A 118 3.73 -8.51 2.73
C ASN A 118 2.45 -8.36 3.54
N SER A 119 1.50 -9.30 3.48
CA SER A 119 0.13 -8.99 3.89
C SER A 119 -0.24 -9.35 5.33
N SER A 120 0.35 -10.40 5.89
CA SER A 120 -0.03 -10.93 7.22
C SER A 120 0.14 -9.90 8.35
N SER A 121 1.16 -9.04 8.29
CA SER A 121 1.36 -8.01 9.32
C SER A 121 0.25 -6.95 9.35
N TYR A 122 -0.50 -6.76 8.26
CA TYR A 122 -1.58 -5.77 8.25
C TYR A 122 -2.82 -6.22 9.04
N ILE A 123 -2.94 -7.51 9.38
CA ILE A 123 -4.05 -7.98 10.24
C ILE A 123 -4.02 -7.24 11.60
N PHE A 124 -2.83 -6.88 12.09
CA PHE A 124 -2.62 -6.11 13.33
C PHE A 124 -3.18 -4.69 13.33
N VAL A 125 -3.63 -4.19 12.18
CA VAL A 125 -4.35 -2.92 12.07
C VAL A 125 -5.73 -3.00 12.72
N VAL A 126 -6.42 -4.15 12.59
CA VAL A 126 -7.80 -4.34 13.07
C VAL A 126 -7.87 -4.71 14.55
N PHE A 127 -6.84 -5.38 15.05
CA PHE A 127 -6.82 -5.94 16.42
C PHE A 127 -7.09 -4.91 17.52
N PRO A 128 -6.48 -3.70 17.53
CA PRO A 128 -6.76 -2.69 18.54
C PRO A 128 -8.25 -2.35 18.65
N SER A 129 -8.88 -2.01 17.53
CA SER A 129 -10.31 -1.69 17.46
C SER A 129 -11.20 -2.82 18.00
N ALA A 130 -10.93 -4.07 17.64
CA ALA A 130 -11.66 -5.23 18.15
C ALA A 130 -11.49 -5.42 19.67
N ILE A 131 -10.26 -5.20 20.20
CA ILE A 131 -9.98 -5.30 21.63
C ILE A 131 -10.67 -4.17 22.40
N PHE A 132 -10.57 -2.92 21.95
CA PHE A 132 -11.23 -1.79 22.60
C PHE A 132 -12.74 -1.97 22.62
N PHE A 133 -13.33 -2.49 21.54
CA PHE A 133 -14.76 -2.76 21.50
C PHE A 133 -15.15 -3.87 22.50
N TYR A 134 -14.39 -4.97 22.54
CA TYR A 134 -14.56 -6.02 23.55
C TYR A 134 -14.44 -5.47 24.98
N LEU A 135 -13.53 -4.53 25.25
CA LEU A 135 -13.40 -3.92 26.57
C LEU A 135 -14.63 -3.07 26.97
N LEU A 136 -15.38 -2.54 26.01
CA LEU A 136 -16.63 -1.81 26.27
C LEU A 136 -17.85 -2.72 26.40
N THR A 137 -17.94 -3.78 25.59
CA THR A 137 -19.16 -4.60 25.45
C THR A 137 -19.06 -5.99 26.07
N HIS A 138 -17.85 -6.42 26.43
CA HIS A 138 -17.51 -7.78 26.85
C HIS A 138 -17.88 -8.87 25.83
N ASP A 139 -18.01 -8.52 24.55
CA ASP A 139 -18.34 -9.48 23.50
C ASP A 139 -17.10 -10.14 22.88
N TYR A 140 -16.86 -11.40 23.24
CA TYR A 140 -15.73 -12.19 22.70
C TYR A 140 -15.87 -12.49 21.20
N GLU A 141 -17.10 -12.47 20.68
CA GLU A 141 -17.36 -12.78 19.27
C GLU A 141 -16.76 -11.73 18.33
N THR A 142 -16.75 -10.45 18.74
CA THR A 142 -16.12 -9.36 17.98
C THR A 142 -14.67 -9.68 17.62
N ILE A 143 -13.89 -10.24 18.55
CA ILE A 143 -12.48 -10.58 18.30
C ILE A 143 -12.38 -11.70 17.25
N PHE A 144 -13.22 -12.73 17.37
CA PHE A 144 -13.23 -13.85 16.43
C PHE A 144 -13.63 -13.40 15.03
N LEU A 145 -14.74 -12.65 14.92
CA LEU A 145 -15.22 -12.11 13.66
C LEU A 145 -14.21 -11.14 13.06
N ALA A 146 -13.54 -10.32 13.86
CA ALA A 146 -12.52 -9.40 13.37
C ALA A 146 -11.35 -10.14 12.69
N ILE A 147 -10.91 -11.27 13.26
CA ILE A 147 -9.87 -12.11 12.65
C ILE A 147 -10.38 -12.70 11.33
N VAL A 148 -11.56 -13.33 11.33
CA VAL A 148 -12.15 -13.94 10.12
C VAL A 148 -12.29 -12.90 9.00
N TYR A 149 -12.80 -11.72 9.33
CA TYR A 149 -13.00 -10.64 8.37
C TYR A 149 -11.69 -9.99 7.90
N ALA A 150 -10.66 -9.91 8.75
CA ALA A 150 -9.34 -9.48 8.30
C ALA A 150 -8.75 -10.43 7.24
N PHE A 151 -8.92 -11.75 7.42
CA PHE A 151 -8.54 -12.74 6.42
C PHE A 151 -9.37 -12.62 5.14
N LEU A 152 -10.69 -12.48 5.26
CA LEU A 152 -11.60 -12.27 4.11
C LEU A 152 -11.19 -11.06 3.28
N ILE A 153 -10.95 -9.93 3.93
CA ILE A 153 -10.55 -8.68 3.29
C ILE A 153 -9.22 -8.87 2.56
N LEU A 154 -8.20 -9.40 3.22
CA LEU A 154 -6.90 -9.61 2.59
C LEU A 154 -6.98 -10.54 1.38
N LEU A 155 -7.74 -11.63 1.50
CA LEU A 155 -7.95 -12.57 0.41
C LEU A 155 -8.70 -11.91 -0.76
N LEU A 156 -9.76 -11.16 -0.49
CA LEU A 156 -10.50 -10.42 -1.51
C LEU A 156 -9.58 -9.39 -2.20
N SER A 157 -8.80 -8.63 -1.43
CA SER A 157 -7.83 -7.67 -1.96
C SER A 157 -6.83 -8.35 -2.89
N PHE A 158 -6.34 -9.54 -2.55
CA PHE A 158 -5.45 -10.31 -3.40
C PHE A 158 -6.14 -10.78 -4.69
N ILE A 159 -7.37 -11.29 -4.61
CA ILE A 159 -8.17 -11.73 -5.76
C ILE A 159 -8.38 -10.55 -6.73
N ILE A 160 -8.85 -9.41 -6.24
CA ILE A 160 -9.07 -8.20 -7.04
C ILE A 160 -7.76 -7.75 -7.70
N SER A 161 -6.68 -7.68 -6.93
CA SER A 161 -5.36 -7.29 -7.43
C SER A 161 -4.83 -8.24 -8.50
N SER A 162 -5.07 -9.53 -8.32
CA SER A 162 -4.69 -10.56 -9.28
C SER A 162 -5.48 -10.44 -10.58
N LEU A 163 -6.79 -10.18 -10.50
CA LEU A 163 -7.62 -9.92 -11.68
C LEU A 163 -7.15 -8.67 -12.43
N LEU A 164 -6.86 -7.58 -11.70
CA LEU A 164 -6.29 -6.35 -12.27
C LEU A 164 -4.93 -6.60 -12.93
N PHE A 165 -4.09 -7.44 -12.33
CA PHE A 165 -2.79 -7.80 -12.86
C PHE A 165 -2.92 -8.62 -14.16
N ILE A 166 -3.76 -9.65 -14.16
CA ILE A 166 -4.09 -10.47 -15.35
C ILE A 166 -4.64 -9.59 -16.49
N TYR A 167 -5.51 -8.64 -16.17
CA TYR A 167 -6.07 -7.72 -17.18
C TYR A 167 -5.03 -6.71 -17.69
N SER A 168 -4.12 -6.26 -16.83
CA SER A 168 -3.05 -5.32 -17.17
C SER A 168 -2.07 -5.87 -18.18
N GLU A 169 -1.68 -7.14 -18.06
CA GLU A 169 -0.72 -7.79 -18.96
C GLU A 169 -1.24 -7.83 -20.41
N LYS A 170 -2.53 -8.11 -20.59
CA LYS A 170 -3.17 -8.13 -21.92
C LYS A 170 -3.09 -6.78 -22.66
N LYS A 171 -2.83 -5.66 -21.95
CA LYS A 171 -2.79 -4.30 -22.51
C LYS A 171 -1.38 -3.67 -22.47
N ALA A 172 -0.32 -4.42 -22.26
CA ALA A 172 1.04 -3.92 -22.00
C ALA A 172 1.75 -3.17 -23.15
N LYS A 173 1.03 -2.56 -24.11
CA LYS A 173 1.62 -1.75 -25.20
C LYS A 173 1.37 -0.23 -25.11
N THR A 174 0.65 0.30 -24.11
CA THR A 174 0.35 1.75 -24.09
C THR A 174 0.47 2.42 -22.71
N HIS A 175 1.35 3.44 -22.65
CA HIS A 175 1.51 4.49 -21.63
C HIS A 175 1.51 4.09 -20.13
N SER A 176 2.61 3.48 -19.66
CA SER A 176 2.80 3.12 -18.24
C SER A 176 2.76 4.29 -17.24
N SER A 177 3.11 5.51 -17.66
CA SER A 177 3.19 6.68 -16.77
C SER A 177 1.81 7.17 -16.30
N ILE A 178 0.82 7.24 -17.19
CA ILE A 178 -0.55 7.71 -16.85
C ILE A 178 -1.21 6.75 -15.86
N LYS A 179 -1.02 5.44 -16.06
CA LYS A 179 -1.53 4.41 -15.15
C LYS A 179 -0.95 4.54 -13.74
N ASN A 180 0.31 4.94 -13.62
CA ASN A 180 0.94 5.15 -12.32
C ASN A 180 0.47 6.45 -11.64
N VAL A 181 0.23 7.51 -12.40
CA VAL A 181 -0.36 8.76 -11.88
C VAL A 181 -1.77 8.48 -11.34
N ILE A 182 -2.63 7.78 -12.08
CA ILE A 182 -3.98 7.41 -11.63
C ILE A 182 -3.94 6.56 -10.35
N LYS A 183 -3.00 5.59 -10.25
CA LYS A 183 -2.83 4.78 -9.04
C LYS A 183 -2.51 5.62 -7.79
N ILE A 184 -1.75 6.69 -7.95
CA ILE A 184 -1.35 7.55 -6.85
C ILE A 184 -2.44 8.56 -6.53
N LEU A 185 -3.14 9.07 -7.54
CA LEU A 185 -4.32 9.92 -7.35
C LEU A 185 -5.43 9.16 -6.61
N MET A 186 -5.62 7.87 -6.90
CA MET A 186 -6.47 6.95 -6.12
C MET A 186 -5.99 6.78 -4.67
N LEU A 187 -4.67 6.60 -4.46
CA LEU A 187 -4.08 6.54 -3.11
C LEU A 187 -4.33 7.84 -2.32
N PHE A 188 -4.24 8.98 -3.00
CA PHE A 188 -4.49 10.30 -2.43
C PHE A 188 -5.93 10.54 -2.07
N LEU A 189 -6.86 10.25 -2.98
CA LEU A 189 -8.30 10.31 -2.70
C LEU A 189 -8.65 9.42 -1.52
N PHE A 190 -8.03 8.24 -1.42
CA PHE A 190 -8.22 7.34 -0.30
C PHE A 190 -7.67 7.92 1.02
N LEU A 191 -6.46 8.47 1.04
CA LEU A 191 -5.91 9.11 2.24
C LEU A 191 -6.71 10.34 2.66
N GLY A 192 -7.18 11.15 1.71
CA GLY A 192 -8.08 12.27 1.96
C GLY A 192 -9.42 11.82 2.56
N ALA A 193 -10.01 10.76 2.00
CA ALA A 193 -11.22 10.14 2.56
C ALA A 193 -10.96 9.55 3.95
N PHE A 194 -9.85 8.81 4.15
CA PHE A 194 -9.48 8.27 5.46
C PHE A 194 -9.33 9.36 6.52
N TYR A 195 -8.83 10.54 6.15
CA TYR A 195 -8.70 11.66 7.07
C TYR A 195 -10.02 12.36 7.39
N LEU A 196 -10.86 12.62 6.37
CA LEU A 196 -12.23 13.12 6.57
C LEU A 196 -13.01 12.29 7.60
N LEU A 197 -12.74 10.99 7.60
CA LEU A 197 -13.39 10.02 8.46
C LEU A 197 -12.79 9.93 9.86
N LEU A 198 -11.52 10.32 10.03
CA LEU A 198 -10.95 10.52 11.36
C LEU A 198 -11.59 11.75 12.03
N GLU A 199 -11.90 12.77 11.24
CA GLU A 199 -12.50 14.00 11.74
C GLU A 199 -13.98 13.83 12.10
N ASP A 200 -14.74 13.13 11.27
CA ASP A 200 -16.13 12.77 11.57
C ASP A 200 -16.47 11.32 11.14
N PRO A 201 -16.40 10.35 12.06
CA PRO A 201 -16.75 8.95 11.78
C PRO A 201 -18.23 8.75 11.39
N SER A 202 -19.11 9.70 11.71
CA SER A 202 -20.56 9.58 11.48
C SER A 202 -20.94 9.64 10.00
N TYR A 203 -20.05 10.13 9.12
CA TYR A 203 -20.25 10.10 7.67
C TYR A 203 -20.50 8.69 7.11
N PHE A 204 -19.84 7.67 7.67
CA PHE A 204 -20.14 6.28 7.29
C PHE A 204 -21.41 5.75 7.94
N GLY A 205 -21.85 6.32 9.07
CA GLY A 205 -23.15 6.01 9.68
C GLY A 205 -24.33 6.27 8.74
N TYR A 206 -24.25 7.25 7.83
CA TYR A 206 -25.26 7.47 6.80
C TYR A 206 -25.26 6.39 5.71
N VAL A 207 -24.09 5.92 5.28
CA VAL A 207 -23.99 4.79 4.32
C VAL A 207 -24.40 3.48 5.00
N SER A 208 -24.06 3.33 6.28
CA SER A 208 -24.37 2.15 7.08
C SER A 208 -25.86 2.07 7.39
N SER A 209 -26.54 3.20 7.64
CA SER A 209 -28.00 3.24 7.84
C SER A 209 -28.80 2.81 6.59
N ALA A 210 -28.34 3.17 5.39
CA ALA A 210 -28.94 2.69 4.14
C ALA A 210 -28.81 1.16 3.98
N ILE A 211 -27.70 0.58 4.47
CA ILE A 211 -27.47 -0.87 4.49
C ILE A 211 -28.25 -1.53 5.64
N ALA A 212 -28.41 -0.86 6.78
CA ALA A 212 -29.23 -1.32 7.90
C ALA A 212 -30.70 -1.48 7.52
N ALA A 213 -31.17 -0.71 6.53
CA ALA A 213 -32.52 -0.83 5.98
C ALA A 213 -32.72 -2.11 5.12
N LEU A 214 -31.65 -2.77 4.68
CA LEU A 214 -31.77 -4.01 3.91
C LEU A 214 -32.27 -5.18 4.78
N PRO A 215 -32.89 -6.22 4.20
CA PRO A 215 -33.21 -7.44 4.92
C PRO A 215 -31.94 -8.06 5.53
N TYR A 216 -32.04 -8.63 6.74
CA TYR A 216 -30.90 -9.16 7.50
C TYR A 216 -29.99 -10.09 6.68
N TYR A 217 -30.58 -11.03 5.93
CA TYR A 217 -29.83 -11.97 5.09
C TYR A 217 -29.06 -11.28 3.95
N VAL A 218 -29.60 -10.19 3.41
CA VAL A 218 -28.94 -9.40 2.36
C VAL A 218 -27.81 -8.56 2.94
N ARG A 219 -27.97 -8.07 4.18
CA ARG A 219 -26.90 -7.35 4.89
C ARG A 219 -25.65 -8.20 5.01
N VAL A 220 -25.76 -9.50 5.28
CA VAL A 220 -24.60 -10.39 5.43
C VAL A 220 -23.76 -10.48 4.15
N PHE A 221 -24.37 -10.34 2.97
CA PHE A 221 -23.68 -10.39 1.68
C PHE A 221 -23.20 -9.02 1.16
N ALA A 222 -23.56 -7.90 1.82
CA ALA A 222 -23.15 -6.54 1.44
C ALA A 222 -21.71 -6.19 1.88
N PHE A 223 -20.78 -7.15 1.73
CA PHE A 223 -19.37 -7.00 2.07
C PHE A 223 -18.61 -6.17 1.02
N PRO A 224 -17.65 -5.30 1.39
CA PRO A 224 -17.11 -5.02 2.74
C PRO A 224 -17.84 -3.90 3.51
N ILE A 225 -18.97 -3.40 3.04
CA ILE A 225 -19.58 -2.18 3.58
C ILE A 225 -20.41 -2.48 4.86
N ASN A 226 -20.80 -3.73 5.06
CA ASN A 226 -21.54 -4.23 6.23
C ASN A 226 -20.69 -4.53 7.48
N LEU A 227 -19.38 -4.28 7.43
CA LEU A 227 -18.44 -4.73 8.47
C LEU A 227 -18.72 -4.15 9.86
N GLU A 228 -19.21 -2.91 9.91
CA GLU A 228 -19.65 -2.27 11.15
C GLU A 228 -20.71 -3.11 11.88
N TYR A 229 -21.69 -3.63 11.14
CA TYR A 229 -22.79 -4.41 11.71
C TYR A 229 -22.40 -5.82 12.09
N ILE A 230 -21.63 -6.49 11.25
CA ILE A 230 -21.31 -7.90 11.47
C ILE A 230 -20.22 -8.07 12.52
N VAL A 231 -19.19 -7.22 12.51
CA VAL A 231 -18.06 -7.39 13.44
C VAL A 231 -18.35 -6.75 14.80
N TYR A 232 -19.02 -5.58 14.82
CA TYR A 232 -19.13 -4.76 16.03
C TYR A 232 -20.56 -4.67 16.56
N LEU A 233 -21.58 -4.36 15.75
CA LEU A 233 -22.92 -4.03 16.26
C LEU A 233 -23.88 -5.23 16.47
N ASN A 234 -23.40 -6.47 16.32
CA ASN A 234 -24.22 -7.68 16.47
C ASN A 234 -24.34 -8.19 17.92
N TYR A 235 -23.62 -7.60 18.88
CA TYR A 235 -23.55 -8.05 20.28
C TYR A 235 -24.91 -8.13 21.00
N ASN A 236 -25.88 -7.31 20.60
CA ASN A 236 -27.23 -7.27 21.17
C ASN A 236 -28.21 -8.29 20.56
N LEU A 237 -27.79 -9.04 19.53
CA LEU A 237 -28.67 -10.00 18.85
C LEU A 237 -28.82 -11.30 19.65
N PRO A 238 -29.95 -12.01 19.50
CA PRO A 238 -30.12 -13.34 20.08
C PRO A 238 -29.04 -14.32 19.59
N LEU A 239 -28.62 -15.24 20.46
CA LEU A 239 -27.55 -16.22 20.22
C LEU A 239 -27.67 -16.95 18.87
N PHE A 240 -28.90 -17.31 18.48
CA PHE A 240 -29.17 -17.99 17.21
C PHE A 240 -28.70 -17.17 15.99
N TYR A 241 -28.99 -15.87 15.97
CA TYR A 241 -28.61 -14.98 14.87
C TYR A 241 -27.10 -14.77 14.79
N ARG A 242 -26.44 -14.69 15.94
CA ARG A 242 -24.98 -14.59 16.07
C ARG A 242 -24.26 -15.84 15.53
N ILE A 243 -24.70 -17.03 15.93
CA ILE A 243 -24.18 -18.30 15.39
C ILE A 243 -24.35 -18.36 13.87
N LEU A 244 -25.52 -17.92 13.37
CA LEU A 244 -25.80 -17.90 11.94
C LEU A 244 -24.85 -16.94 11.19
N GLU A 245 -24.52 -15.78 11.75
CA GLU A 245 -23.54 -14.86 11.16
C GLU A 245 -22.13 -15.46 11.09
N ILE A 246 -21.69 -16.14 12.14
CA ILE A 246 -20.41 -16.86 12.13
C ILE A 246 -20.38 -17.90 11.01
N LEU A 247 -21.43 -18.73 10.90
CA LEU A 247 -21.53 -19.76 9.87
C LEU A 247 -21.53 -19.17 8.46
N LEU A 248 -22.28 -18.09 8.24
CA LEU A 248 -22.31 -17.39 6.95
C LEU A 248 -20.96 -16.75 6.61
N SER A 249 -20.27 -16.17 7.60
CA SER A 249 -18.93 -15.58 7.43
C SER A 249 -17.90 -16.63 7.02
N LEU A 250 -17.94 -17.81 7.64
CA LEU A 250 -17.09 -18.95 7.29
C LEU A 250 -17.42 -19.52 5.91
N LEU A 251 -18.71 -19.60 5.56
CA LEU A 251 -19.15 -20.01 4.23
C LEU A 251 -18.66 -19.03 3.16
N PHE A 252 -18.73 -17.72 3.43
CA PHE A 252 -18.21 -16.71 2.53
C PHE A 252 -16.68 -16.80 2.38
N LEU A 253 -15.95 -17.10 3.45
CA LEU A 253 -14.51 -17.37 3.39
C LEU A 253 -14.20 -18.57 2.51
N ALA A 254 -14.97 -19.66 2.65
CA ALA A 254 -14.82 -20.83 1.80
C ALA A 254 -15.04 -20.49 0.31
N ILE A 255 -16.05 -19.67 -0.02
CA ILE A 255 -16.30 -19.20 -1.40
C ILE A 255 -15.10 -18.40 -1.94
N LEU A 256 -14.57 -17.44 -1.17
CA LEU A 256 -13.39 -16.68 -1.61
C LEU A 256 -12.16 -17.56 -1.80
N VAL A 257 -11.96 -18.56 -0.93
CA VAL A 257 -10.90 -19.55 -1.08
C VAL A 257 -11.07 -20.32 -2.40
N LEU A 258 -12.27 -20.78 -2.74
CA LEU A 258 -12.56 -21.44 -4.01
C LEU A 258 -12.28 -20.54 -5.23
N ILE A 259 -12.66 -19.25 -5.15
CA ILE A 259 -12.34 -18.27 -6.18
C ILE A 259 -10.82 -18.15 -6.34
N TYR A 260 -10.07 -18.03 -5.23
CA TYR A 260 -8.61 -18.01 -5.25
C TYR A 260 -8.02 -19.25 -5.93
N PHE A 261 -8.51 -20.45 -5.61
CA PHE A 261 -8.09 -21.69 -6.25
C PHE A 261 -8.32 -21.70 -7.77
N SER A 262 -9.31 -20.97 -8.25
CA SER A 262 -9.63 -20.84 -9.68
C SER A 262 -8.67 -19.90 -10.42
N ILE A 263 -8.14 -18.85 -9.78
CA ILE A 263 -7.21 -17.89 -10.41
C ILE A 263 -5.72 -18.21 -10.19
N ARG A 264 -5.36 -18.98 -9.15
CA ARG A 264 -3.95 -19.21 -8.77
C ARG A 264 -3.07 -19.77 -9.90
N TYR A 265 -3.59 -20.70 -10.69
CA TYR A 265 -2.85 -21.31 -11.81
C TYR A 265 -2.52 -20.29 -12.88
N LYS A 266 -3.48 -19.40 -13.17
CA LYS A 266 -3.30 -18.36 -14.16
C LYS A 266 -2.25 -17.34 -13.73
N ILE A 267 -2.28 -16.92 -12.47
CA ILE A 267 -1.27 -16.01 -11.89
C ILE A 267 0.11 -16.66 -11.92
N TYR A 268 0.20 -17.91 -11.44
CA TYR A 268 1.45 -18.65 -11.42
C TYR A 268 2.05 -18.78 -12.82
N ASN A 269 1.24 -19.16 -13.82
CA ASN A 269 1.69 -19.27 -15.20
C ASN A 269 2.21 -17.93 -15.73
N ILE A 270 1.51 -16.82 -15.50
CA ILE A 270 1.95 -15.48 -15.91
C ILE A 270 3.29 -15.10 -15.28
N LEU A 271 3.43 -15.32 -13.96
CA LEU A 271 4.66 -15.04 -13.23
C LEU A 271 5.82 -15.94 -13.67
N MET A 272 5.50 -17.14 -14.15
CA MET A 272 6.47 -18.10 -14.67
C MET A 272 6.73 -17.88 -16.16
N THR A 273 5.85 -17.29 -16.96
CA THR A 273 6.12 -16.98 -18.37
C THR A 273 6.73 -15.61 -18.57
N SER A 274 7.05 -14.88 -17.49
CA SER A 274 7.77 -13.62 -17.60
C SER A 274 9.06 -13.88 -18.39
N GLU A 275 9.09 -13.38 -19.62
CA GLU A 275 10.25 -13.46 -20.48
C GLU A 275 11.38 -12.75 -19.73
N GLU A 276 12.60 -13.30 -19.79
CA GLU A 276 13.75 -12.42 -19.60
C GLU A 276 13.49 -11.25 -20.53
N ASN A 277 13.35 -10.04 -19.97
CA ASN A 277 13.36 -8.85 -20.79
C ASN A 277 14.78 -8.82 -21.37
N VAL A 278 14.99 -9.59 -22.43
CA VAL A 278 16.12 -9.47 -23.32
C VAL A 278 15.96 -8.05 -23.78
N SER A 279 16.77 -7.18 -23.17
CA SER A 279 16.90 -5.80 -23.57
C SER A 279 17.54 -5.81 -24.96
N SER A 280 16.75 -6.21 -25.94
CA SER A 280 16.93 -5.90 -27.35
C SER A 280 16.39 -4.48 -27.57
N GLU A 281 16.65 -3.56 -26.66
CA GLU A 281 16.83 -2.18 -27.08
C GLU A 281 18.07 -2.23 -27.97
N LYS A 282 17.86 -2.35 -29.29
CA LYS A 282 18.85 -1.92 -30.27
C LYS A 282 19.20 -0.49 -29.85
N ILE A 283 20.37 -0.31 -29.24
CA ILE A 283 20.93 0.98 -28.89
C ILE A 283 21.29 1.64 -30.22
N TYR A 284 20.28 2.18 -30.92
CA TYR A 284 20.53 3.18 -31.94
C TYR A 284 20.76 4.50 -31.22
N SER A 285 21.99 4.69 -30.72
CA SER A 285 22.41 6.01 -30.27
C SER A 285 22.75 6.88 -31.49
N LYS A 286 21.73 7.38 -32.19
CA LYS A 286 21.89 8.72 -32.75
C LYS A 286 21.78 9.67 -31.56
N MET A 287 22.91 9.98 -30.92
CA MET A 287 23.01 11.09 -29.97
C MET A 287 22.69 12.37 -30.74
N ARG A 288 21.41 12.73 -30.80
CA ARG A 288 21.01 14.08 -31.17
C ARG A 288 21.48 14.98 -30.03
N THR A 289 22.31 15.96 -30.38
CA THR A 289 22.65 17.16 -29.59
C THR A 289 21.37 17.93 -29.25
N THR A 290 20.57 17.37 -28.36
CA THR A 290 19.46 18.06 -27.72
C THR A 290 20.02 18.83 -26.54
N ASN A 291 19.49 20.03 -26.28
CA ASN A 291 19.87 20.84 -25.12
C ASN A 291 19.96 19.97 -23.86
N MET A 292 21.16 19.91 -23.27
CA MET A 292 21.50 18.98 -22.19
C MET A 292 20.52 19.11 -21.02
N LEU A 293 20.14 20.35 -20.67
CA LEU A 293 19.11 20.63 -19.66
C LEU A 293 17.76 19.97 -19.99
N ARG A 294 17.27 20.06 -21.23
CA ARG A 294 16.01 19.45 -21.64
C ARG A 294 16.08 17.92 -21.61
N ALA A 295 17.22 17.34 -21.98
CA ALA A 295 17.44 15.90 -21.91
C ALA A 295 17.44 15.39 -20.47
N PHE A 296 18.11 16.10 -19.57
CA PHE A 296 18.12 15.80 -18.13
C PHE A 296 16.72 15.96 -17.51
N LEU A 297 16.01 17.06 -17.77
CA LEU A 297 14.64 17.27 -17.28
C LEU A 297 13.69 16.19 -17.80
N LYS A 298 13.78 15.81 -19.09
CA LYS A 298 12.96 14.75 -19.66
C LYS A 298 13.27 13.38 -19.05
N LYS A 299 14.55 13.11 -18.77
CA LYS A 299 14.99 11.88 -18.12
C LYS A 299 14.54 11.82 -16.66
N ASP A 300 14.66 12.91 -15.91
CA ASP A 300 14.22 12.98 -14.51
C ASP A 300 12.69 12.93 -14.41
N ALA A 301 11.95 13.61 -15.30
CA ALA A 301 10.50 13.43 -15.42
C ALA A 301 10.14 11.98 -15.74
N LYS A 302 10.74 11.38 -16.77
CA LYS A 302 10.44 9.98 -17.15
C LYS A 302 10.78 9.00 -16.03
N SER A 303 11.90 9.17 -15.35
CA SER A 303 12.35 8.33 -14.22
C SER A 303 11.40 8.45 -13.03
N THR A 304 11.01 9.67 -12.71
CA THR A 304 10.07 10.01 -11.65
C THR A 304 8.70 9.39 -11.91
N PHE A 305 8.09 9.69 -13.06
CA PHE A 305 6.73 9.26 -13.38
C PHE A 305 6.61 7.77 -13.73
N ARG A 306 7.72 7.09 -14.05
CA ARG A 306 7.72 5.65 -14.41
C ARG A 306 7.63 4.73 -13.20
N LYS A 307 8.16 5.11 -12.03
CA LYS A 307 8.14 4.26 -10.83
C LYS A 307 7.16 4.86 -9.80
N PRO A 308 6.11 4.13 -9.40
CA PRO A 308 5.15 4.61 -8.41
C PRO A 308 5.80 5.06 -7.09
N GLN A 309 6.88 4.39 -6.69
CA GLN A 309 7.64 4.70 -5.47
C GLN A 309 8.30 6.09 -5.53
N ASN A 310 8.81 6.49 -6.70
CA ASN A 310 9.46 7.79 -6.89
C ASN A 310 8.44 8.93 -6.81
N LEU A 311 7.27 8.69 -7.41
CA LEU A 311 6.14 9.59 -7.28
C LEU A 311 5.66 9.70 -5.83
N SER A 312 5.57 8.60 -5.07
CA SER A 312 5.20 8.65 -3.65
C SER A 312 6.14 9.53 -2.81
N TYR A 313 7.45 9.57 -3.12
CA TYR A 313 8.38 10.49 -2.43
C TYR A 313 8.14 11.96 -2.77
N ILE A 314 7.79 12.26 -4.03
CA ILE A 314 7.41 13.63 -4.44
C ILE A 314 6.10 14.07 -3.81
N PHE A 315 5.22 13.12 -3.59
CA PHE A 315 3.88 13.34 -3.09
C PHE A 315 3.77 13.21 -1.57
N LEU A 316 4.84 12.79 -0.90
CA LEU A 316 4.92 12.67 0.56
C LEU A 316 4.55 13.97 1.29
N PRO A 317 5.01 15.17 0.89
CA PRO A 317 4.64 16.41 1.57
C PRO A 317 3.15 16.71 1.45
N VAL A 318 2.60 16.47 0.27
CA VAL A 318 1.17 16.60 -0.03
C VAL A 318 0.33 15.66 0.84
N LEU A 319 0.83 14.45 1.14
CA LEU A 319 0.15 13.50 2.04
C LEU A 319 0.04 14.01 3.47
N PHE A 320 1.02 14.77 3.96
CA PHE A 320 0.95 15.38 5.30
C PHE A 320 0.08 16.63 5.34
N VAL A 321 -0.28 17.19 4.19
CA VAL A 321 -0.88 18.52 4.09
C VAL A 321 -2.37 18.45 3.70
N ILE A 322 -2.74 17.57 2.77
CA ILE A 322 -4.14 17.31 2.37
C ILE A 322 -5.06 17.09 3.58
N PRO A 323 -4.71 16.23 4.56
CA PRO A 323 -5.45 16.08 5.81
C PRO A 323 -5.94 17.40 6.40
N PHE A 324 -5.01 18.34 6.57
CA PHE A 324 -5.31 19.56 7.28
C PHE A 324 -6.10 20.58 6.45
N PHE A 325 -5.94 20.60 5.12
CA PHE A 325 -6.78 21.43 4.24
C PHE A 325 -8.26 21.04 4.31
N VAL A 326 -8.52 19.75 4.49
CA VAL A 326 -9.88 19.26 4.54
C VAL A 326 -10.54 19.58 5.88
N GLY A 327 -9.82 19.43 7.00
CA GLY A 327 -10.34 19.86 8.32
C GLY A 327 -10.43 21.38 8.51
N LEU A 328 -9.67 22.15 7.74
CA LEU A 328 -9.84 23.61 7.65
C LEU A 328 -11.15 24.03 6.98
N GLY A 329 -11.74 23.17 6.14
CA GLY A 329 -13.02 23.45 5.46
C GLY A 329 -14.24 23.34 6.37
N VAL A 330 -14.08 22.83 7.59
CA VAL A 330 -15.18 22.47 8.50
C VAL A 330 -15.26 23.42 9.71
N GLY A 331 -14.30 24.32 9.93
CA GLY A 331 -14.29 25.25 11.09
C GLY A 331 -13.91 26.70 10.78
N ASP A 332 -14.52 27.65 11.50
CA ASP A 332 -14.41 29.12 11.35
C ASP A 332 -13.01 29.74 11.73
N GLY A 333 -11.93 28.94 11.75
CA GLY A 333 -10.60 29.34 12.26
C GLY A 333 -9.57 29.70 11.20
N PHE A 334 -9.85 30.67 10.33
CA PHE A 334 -9.18 30.82 9.02
C PHE A 334 -7.71 31.30 8.94
N LYS A 335 -6.99 31.61 10.04
CA LYS A 335 -5.69 32.34 9.91
C LYS A 335 -4.45 31.67 10.50
N SER A 336 -4.49 31.08 11.70
CA SER A 336 -3.29 30.52 12.33
C SER A 336 -2.85 29.14 11.79
N PRO A 337 -3.78 28.19 11.51
CA PRO A 337 -3.39 26.86 11.01
C PRO A 337 -2.88 26.91 9.57
N PHE A 338 -3.44 27.79 8.73
CA PHE A 338 -3.06 27.93 7.32
C PHE A 338 -1.58 28.34 7.13
N PHE A 339 -1.10 29.34 7.87
CA PHE A 339 0.32 29.72 7.80
C PHE A 339 1.23 28.61 8.33
N SER A 340 0.83 27.92 9.40
CA SER A 340 1.58 26.78 9.94
C SER A 340 1.68 25.63 8.92
N MET A 341 0.66 25.45 8.08
CA MET A 341 0.67 24.47 6.99
C MET A 341 1.52 24.89 5.82
N LEU A 342 1.50 26.16 5.40
CA LEU A 342 2.43 26.67 4.38
C LEU A 342 3.88 26.45 4.83
N TYR A 343 4.21 26.71 6.10
CA TYR A 343 5.54 26.43 6.65
C TYR A 343 5.87 24.94 6.68
N LEU A 344 4.90 24.06 6.94
CA LEU A 344 5.11 22.61 6.91
C LEU A 344 5.31 22.11 5.46
N VAL A 345 4.52 22.59 4.50
CA VAL A 345 4.70 22.32 3.06
C VAL A 345 6.11 22.76 2.64
N GLU A 346 6.52 23.97 3.00
CA GLU A 346 7.82 24.54 2.65
C GLU A 346 8.96 23.72 3.30
N PHE A 347 8.83 23.37 4.58
CA PHE A 347 9.78 22.54 5.29
C PHE A 347 9.93 21.15 4.65
N VAL A 348 8.83 20.43 4.38
CA VAL A 348 8.92 19.09 3.78
C VAL A 348 9.36 19.15 2.31
N SER A 349 9.02 20.23 1.59
CA SER A 349 9.47 20.47 0.22
C SER A 349 10.96 20.73 0.10
N SER A 350 11.59 21.29 1.15
CA SER A 350 13.04 21.49 1.17
C SER A 350 13.83 20.17 0.99
N PHE A 351 13.22 19.02 1.37
CA PHE A 351 13.79 17.69 1.20
C PHE A 351 13.65 17.11 -0.22
N TYR A 352 12.95 17.76 -1.16
CA TYR A 352 12.79 17.26 -2.54
C TYR A 352 14.10 17.08 -3.28
N SER A 353 15.07 17.97 -3.05
CA SER A 353 16.42 17.87 -3.62
C SER A 353 17.09 16.56 -3.19
N ILE A 354 16.94 16.17 -1.91
CA ILE A 354 17.46 14.93 -1.35
C ILE A 354 16.67 13.73 -1.89
N PHE A 355 15.33 13.82 -1.98
CA PHE A 355 14.50 12.76 -2.54
C PHE A 355 14.84 12.46 -4.00
N LEU A 356 15.10 13.48 -4.83
CA LEU A 356 15.51 13.30 -6.23
C LEU A 356 16.87 12.60 -6.37
N LEU A 357 17.77 12.77 -5.41
CA LEU A 357 19.03 12.03 -5.35
C LEU A 357 18.81 10.58 -4.88
N VAL A 358 17.97 10.36 -3.88
CA VAL A 358 17.62 9.00 -3.38
C VAL A 358 16.90 8.17 -4.45
N VAL A 359 15.99 8.79 -5.21
CA VAL A 359 15.27 8.21 -6.36
C VAL A 359 16.23 7.64 -7.41
N GLU A 360 17.42 8.22 -7.50
CA GLU A 360 18.41 7.88 -8.51
C GLU A 360 19.32 6.72 -8.10
N GLY A 361 19.59 6.58 -6.80
CA GLY A 361 20.36 5.47 -6.23
C GLY A 361 21.67 5.21 -6.98
N LYS A 362 21.87 3.98 -7.47
CA LYS A 362 23.06 3.57 -8.26
C LYS A 362 23.17 4.28 -9.62
N GLY A 363 22.11 4.92 -10.10
CA GLY A 363 22.13 5.72 -11.33
C GLY A 363 23.05 6.95 -11.22
N ILE A 364 23.39 7.40 -10.01
CA ILE A 364 24.35 8.47 -9.76
C ILE A 364 25.76 8.08 -10.22
N GLU A 365 26.19 6.83 -10.03
CA GLU A 365 27.50 6.37 -10.49
C GLU A 365 27.60 6.39 -12.02
N ILE A 366 26.52 5.99 -12.69
CA ILE A 366 26.41 6.05 -14.15
C ILE A 366 26.38 7.52 -14.63
N LEU A 367 25.65 8.40 -13.95
CA LEU A 367 25.65 9.84 -14.24
C LEU A 367 27.02 10.49 -14.06
N ASN A 368 27.78 10.06 -13.05
CA ASN A 368 29.14 10.53 -12.79
C ASN A 368 30.14 10.03 -13.85
N SER A 369 29.80 8.96 -14.58
CA SER A 369 30.60 8.45 -15.71
C SER A 369 30.31 9.18 -17.03
N LEU A 370 29.25 9.98 -17.10
CA LEU A 370 28.95 10.78 -18.29
C LEU A 370 29.94 11.96 -18.40
N PRO A 371 30.27 12.42 -19.63
CA PRO A 371 31.12 13.58 -19.87
C PRO A 371 30.39 14.90 -19.58
N VAL A 372 29.86 15.04 -18.36
CA VAL A 372 29.11 16.19 -17.86
C VAL A 372 29.73 16.62 -16.55
N LYS A 373 29.91 17.94 -16.36
CA LYS A 373 30.42 18.47 -15.08
C LYS A 373 29.43 18.11 -13.96
N LYS A 374 29.95 17.60 -12.83
CA LYS A 374 29.15 17.24 -11.64
C LYS A 374 28.28 18.41 -11.15
N GLN A 375 28.81 19.62 -11.22
CA GLN A 375 28.09 20.86 -10.88
C GLN A 375 26.86 21.07 -11.78
N SER A 376 26.97 20.77 -13.08
CA SER A 376 25.86 20.88 -14.03
C SER A 376 24.78 19.83 -13.74
N ILE A 377 25.15 18.61 -13.34
CA ILE A 377 24.19 17.58 -12.93
C ILE A 377 23.40 18.02 -11.69
N ALA A 378 24.09 18.53 -10.67
CA ALA A 378 23.45 19.06 -9.46
C ALA A 378 22.51 20.23 -9.81
N PHE A 379 22.95 21.15 -10.66
CA PHE A 379 22.14 22.28 -11.12
C PHE A 379 20.86 21.86 -11.84
N TYR A 380 20.94 20.91 -12.78
CA TYR A 380 19.75 20.41 -13.51
C TYR A 380 18.74 19.72 -12.58
N LYS A 381 19.23 19.06 -11.53
CA LYS A 381 18.38 18.41 -10.53
C LYS A 381 17.68 19.39 -9.62
N SER A 382 18.39 20.42 -9.18
CA SER A 382 17.81 21.50 -8.41
C SER A 382 16.71 22.22 -9.21
N ILE A 383 16.92 22.43 -10.52
CA ILE A 383 15.88 22.99 -11.40
C ILE A 383 14.66 22.06 -11.48
N PHE A 384 14.85 20.75 -11.64
CA PHE A 384 13.72 19.81 -11.68
C PHE A 384 12.96 19.78 -10.35
N GLY A 385 13.67 19.80 -9.22
CA GLY A 385 13.08 19.90 -7.88
C GLY A 385 12.31 21.20 -7.67
N LEU A 386 12.84 22.33 -8.15
CA LEU A 386 12.15 23.62 -8.13
C LEU A 386 10.87 23.60 -8.97
N ILE A 387 10.89 23.00 -10.18
CA ILE A 387 9.69 22.89 -11.01
C ILE A 387 8.61 22.06 -10.30
N ILE A 388 8.98 20.93 -9.69
CA ILE A 388 8.05 20.12 -8.90
C ILE A 388 7.48 20.92 -7.74
N PHE A 389 8.35 21.60 -6.99
CA PHE A 389 7.94 22.43 -5.86
C PHE A 389 6.98 23.54 -6.29
N SER A 390 7.29 24.28 -7.35
CA SER A 390 6.42 25.35 -7.86
C SER A 390 5.06 24.82 -8.33
N ILE A 391 5.01 23.64 -8.95
CA ILE A 391 3.73 23.03 -9.35
C ILE A 391 2.89 22.68 -8.12
N ILE A 392 3.52 22.14 -7.07
CA ILE A 392 2.82 21.76 -5.83
C ILE A 392 2.39 23.02 -5.08
N ALA A 393 3.26 24.01 -4.93
CA ALA A 393 2.97 25.27 -4.24
C ALA A 393 1.92 26.14 -4.93
N VAL A 394 1.64 25.93 -6.23
CA VAL A 394 0.55 26.59 -6.95
C VAL A 394 -0.76 25.79 -6.90
N ALA A 395 -0.67 24.48 -6.65
CA ALA A 395 -1.83 23.58 -6.56
C ALA A 395 -2.49 23.57 -5.16
N PHE A 396 -1.80 24.10 -4.15
CA PHE A 396 -2.26 24.31 -2.77
C PHE A 396 -2.22 25.80 -2.46
#